data_AF-A0A9Q0XI58-F1
#
_entry.id   AF-A0A9Q0XI58-F1
#
_cell.length_a   1.000
_cell.length_b   1.000
_cell.length_c   1.000
_cell.angle_alpha   90.00
_cell.angle_beta   90.00
_cell.angle_gamma   90.00
#
_symmetry.space_group_name_H-M   'P 1'
#
loop_
_entity.id
_entity.type
_entity.pdbx_description
1 polymer ?
#
loop_
_entity_poly.entity_id
_entity_poly.type
_entity_poly.pdbx_seq_one_letter_code
_entity_poly.pdbx_strand_id
1 'polypeptide(L)'
;MASFCGSDRLFISYDPRLKGANISPQRLSSWIVSTIKLCYELSHKPLPSQVRAHSTRAVSSSTAFLRGVPLDEVCRAATWSQPSTFVKHYRLDTRAKASTSFGRAVLSQALP
;
A
#
# COMPACT_ATOMS: atom_id res chain seq x y z
N MET A 1 -33.31 7.84 22.11
CA MET A 1 -31.91 7.44 21.83
C MET A 1 -31.28 8.55 21.03
N ALA A 2 -30.40 9.36 21.63
CA ALA A 2 -29.74 10.45 20.91
C ALA A 2 -28.86 9.85 19.80
N SER A 3 -29.13 10.23 18.56
CA SER A 3 -28.39 9.81 17.37
C SER A 3 -26.93 10.24 17.55
N PHE A 4 -26.06 9.26 17.76
CA PHE A 4 -24.62 9.46 17.97
C PHE A 4 -23.88 9.93 16.70
N CYS A 5 -24.61 10.11 15.60
CA CYS A 5 -24.09 10.20 14.26
C CYS A 5 -24.39 11.58 13.68
N GLY A 6 -23.47 12.52 13.89
CA GLY A 6 -23.47 13.81 13.18
C GLY A 6 -22.78 13.74 11.82
N SER A 7 -22.45 12.55 11.31
CA SER A 7 -21.71 12.39 10.06
C SER A 7 -21.97 11.08 9.32
N ASP A 8 -22.21 11.17 8.00
CA ASP A 8 -22.35 10.01 7.11
C ASP A 8 -21.02 9.31 6.77
N ARG A 9 -19.94 9.55 7.53
CA ARG A 9 -18.61 8.96 7.25
C ARG A 9 -18.29 7.82 8.21
N LEU A 10 -17.58 6.83 7.69
CA LEU A 10 -17.16 5.65 8.45
C LEU A 10 -16.15 5.98 9.57
N PHE A 11 -15.26 6.95 9.34
CA PHE A 11 -14.20 7.29 10.30
C PHE A 11 -14.56 8.56 11.10
N ILE A 12 -14.87 8.36 12.37
CA ILE A 12 -15.27 9.41 13.33
C ILE A 12 -14.33 9.48 14.53
N SER A 13 -14.26 10.66 15.13
CA SER A 13 -13.45 10.93 16.32
C SER A 13 -14.14 10.38 17.57
N TYR A 14 -13.34 9.72 18.42
CA TYR A 14 -13.76 9.25 19.74
C TYR A 14 -13.29 10.16 20.88
N ASP A 15 -12.54 11.23 20.58
CA ASP A 15 -12.13 12.23 21.57
C ASP A 15 -13.38 12.82 22.24
N PRO A 16 -13.46 12.88 23.58
CA PRO A 16 -14.61 13.43 24.31
C PRO A 16 -15.03 14.83 23.84
N ARG A 17 -14.08 15.66 23.37
CA ARG A 17 -14.33 17.03 22.88
C ARG A 17 -14.87 17.09 21.45
N LEU A 18 -14.62 16.05 20.65
CA LEU A 18 -14.95 15.98 19.23
C LEU A 18 -15.71 14.68 18.90
N LYS A 19 -16.47 14.17 19.88
CA LYS A 19 -17.07 12.84 19.79
C LYS A 19 -18.10 12.79 18.66
N GLY A 20 -17.96 11.81 17.77
CA GLY A 20 -18.84 11.66 16.61
C GLY A 20 -18.55 12.62 15.45
N ALA A 21 -17.54 13.48 15.57
CA ALA A 21 -17.13 14.35 14.47
C ALA A 21 -16.28 13.60 13.43
N ASN A 22 -16.33 14.07 12.18
CA ASN A 22 -15.51 13.53 11.09
C ASN A 22 -14.00 13.64 11.37
N ILE A 23 -13.26 12.58 11.07
CA ILE A 23 -11.79 12.65 11.03
C ILE A 23 -11.32 13.18 9.68
N SER A 24 -10.34 14.08 9.68
CA SER A 24 -9.74 14.57 8.45
C SER A 24 -8.85 13.49 7.78
N PRO A 25 -8.76 13.46 6.44
CA PRO A 25 -7.84 12.56 5.74
C PRO A 25 -6.39 12.68 6.19
N GLN A 26 -5.94 13.89 6.55
CA GLN A 26 -4.60 14.16 7.05
C GLN A 26 -4.33 13.45 8.39
N ARG A 27 -5.31 13.48 9.30
CA ARG A 27 -5.19 12.79 10.59
C ARG A 27 -5.16 11.28 10.41
N LEU A 28 -6.02 10.73 9.55
CA LEU A 28 -5.97 9.30 9.21
C LEU A 28 -4.62 8.91 8.58
N SER A 29 -4.09 9.74 7.67
CA SER A 29 -2.76 9.52 7.08
C SER A 29 -1.65 9.51 8.14
N SER A 30 -1.71 10.43 9.10
CA SER A 30 -0.76 10.46 10.22
C SER A 30 -0.83 9.19 11.06
N TRP A 31 -2.04 8.71 11.39
CA TRP A 31 -2.21 7.47 12.14
C TRP A 31 -1.63 6.26 11.41
N ILE A 32 -1.92 6.11 10.11
CA ILE A 32 -1.37 5.01 9.30
C ILE A 32 0.16 5.04 9.33
N VAL A 33 0.78 6.21 9.11
CA VAL A 33 2.24 6.35 9.14
C VAL A 33 2.80 5.99 10.51
N SER A 34 2.22 6.51 11.60
CA SER A 34 2.67 6.21 12.95
C SER A 34 2.57 4.73 13.29
N THR A 35 1.47 4.07 12.90
CA THR A 35 1.29 2.62 13.08
C THR A 35 2.35 1.84 12.32
N ILE A 36 2.63 2.17 11.06
CA ILE A 36 3.69 1.51 10.30
C ILE A 36 5.04 1.66 11.02
N LYS A 37 5.40 2.88 11.42
CA LYS A 37 6.67 3.14 12.13
C LYS A 37 6.78 2.29 13.40
N LEU A 38 5.73 2.28 14.22
CA LEU A 38 5.66 1.50 15.45
C LEU A 38 5.83 0.00 15.19
N CYS A 39 5.16 -0.56 14.17
CA CYS A 39 5.31 -1.98 13.83
C CYS A 39 6.75 -2.35 13.43
N TYR A 40 7.46 -1.48 12.71
CA TYR A 40 8.86 -1.71 12.34
C TYR A 40 9.78 -1.66 13.56
N GLU A 41 9.57 -0.69 14.45
CA GLU A 41 10.28 -0.57 15.72
C GLU A 41 10.10 -1.83 16.59
N LEU A 42 8.85 -2.23 16.82
CA LEU A 42 8.50 -3.43 17.59
C LEU A 42 9.02 -4.73 16.95
N SER A 43 9.23 -4.73 15.63
CA SER A 43 9.79 -5.86 14.90
C SER A 43 11.32 -5.84 14.83
N HIS A 44 11.98 -4.86 15.45
CA HIS A 44 13.43 -4.62 15.34
C HIS A 44 13.94 -4.55 13.90
N LYS A 45 13.13 -3.98 12.98
CA LYS A 45 13.47 -3.83 11.56
C LYS A 45 13.79 -2.37 11.24
N PRO A 46 14.75 -2.11 10.34
CA PRO A 46 15.03 -0.74 9.91
C PRO A 46 13.80 -0.17 9.20
N LEU A 47 13.46 1.09 9.52
CA LEU A 47 12.37 1.78 8.85
C LEU A 47 12.71 2.01 7.36
N PRO A 48 11.74 1.82 6.45
CA PRO A 48 11.90 2.21 5.06
C PRO A 48 12.07 3.73 4.93
N SER A 49 12.83 4.17 3.92
CA SER A 49 12.88 5.59 3.57
C SER A 49 11.51 6.06 3.08
N GLN A 50 11.03 7.18 3.63
CA GLN A 50 9.79 7.85 3.24
C GLN A 50 8.50 7.02 3.36
N VAL A 51 8.15 6.60 4.58
CA VAL A 51 6.83 6.03 4.88
C VAL A 51 5.73 7.08 4.68
N ARG A 52 4.74 6.76 3.82
CA ARG A 52 3.52 7.55 3.59
C ARG A 52 2.30 6.65 3.74
N ALA A 53 1.12 7.21 4.01
CA ALA A 53 -0.11 6.41 4.05
C ALA A 53 -0.37 5.67 2.74
N HIS A 54 -0.02 6.29 1.60
CA HIS A 54 -0.15 5.68 0.28
C HIS A 54 0.80 4.50 0.04
N SER A 55 1.87 4.35 0.84
CA SER A 55 2.76 3.19 0.79
C SER A 55 1.99 1.88 1.09
N THR A 56 0.94 1.93 1.91
CA THR A 56 0.07 0.78 2.18
C THR A 56 -0.62 0.27 0.91
N ARG A 57 -1.19 1.17 0.11
CA ARG A 57 -1.80 0.82 -1.18
C ARG A 57 -0.76 0.25 -2.15
N ALA A 58 0.44 0.82 -2.16
CA ALA A 58 1.51 0.37 -3.02
C ALA A 58 1.94 -1.06 -2.69
N VAL A 59 2.23 -1.34 -1.42
CA VAL A 59 2.63 -2.68 -0.97
C VAL A 59 1.51 -3.69 -1.22
N SER A 60 0.27 -3.38 -0.84
CA SER A 60 -0.87 -4.28 -1.01
C SER A 60 -1.07 -4.71 -2.48
N SER A 61 -1.14 -3.75 -3.40
CA SER A 61 -1.34 -4.05 -4.83
C SER A 61 -0.14 -4.76 -5.45
N SER A 62 1.10 -4.36 -5.10
CA SER A 62 2.32 -5.04 -5.54
C SER A 62 2.34 -6.50 -5.07
N THR A 63 2.01 -6.74 -3.80
CA THR A 63 1.97 -8.07 -3.21
C THR A 63 0.90 -8.94 -3.86
N ALA A 64 -0.31 -8.41 -4.10
CA ALA A 64 -1.37 -9.16 -4.79
C ALA A 64 -0.91 -9.64 -6.18
N PHE A 65 -0.34 -8.73 -6.98
CA PHE A 65 0.19 -9.07 -8.30
C PHE A 65 1.33 -10.10 -8.21
N LEU A 66 2.28 -9.93 -7.28
CA LEU A 66 3.37 -10.89 -7.08
C LEU A 66 2.88 -12.27 -6.61
N ARG A 67 1.70 -12.35 -5.98
CA ARG A 67 1.03 -13.59 -5.58
C ARG A 67 0.19 -14.21 -6.71
N GLY A 68 0.23 -13.63 -7.91
CA GLY A 68 -0.44 -14.18 -9.10
C GLY A 68 -1.88 -13.71 -9.29
N VAL A 69 -2.35 -12.72 -8.53
CA VAL A 69 -3.68 -12.12 -8.79
C VAL A 69 -3.65 -11.45 -10.17
N PRO A 70 -4.63 -11.73 -11.06
CA PRO A 70 -4.71 -11.12 -12.37
C PRO A 70 -4.66 -9.59 -12.30
N LEU A 71 -3.97 -8.98 -13.28
CA LEU A 71 -3.72 -7.53 -13.25
C LEU A 71 -5.01 -6.71 -13.33
N ASP A 72 -5.99 -7.17 -14.09
CA ASP A 72 -7.32 -6.57 -14.20
C ASP A 72 -8.05 -6.59 -12.85
N GLU A 73 -7.94 -7.68 -12.09
CA GLU A 73 -8.51 -7.80 -10.76
C GLU A 73 -7.81 -6.87 -9.75
N VAL A 74 -6.48 -6.80 -9.80
CA VAL A 74 -5.70 -5.84 -8.99
C VAL A 74 -6.13 -4.39 -9.31
N CYS A 75 -6.26 -4.05 -10.59
CA CYS A 75 -6.68 -2.71 -11.01
C CYS A 75 -8.11 -2.39 -10.58
N ARG A 76 -9.03 -3.36 -10.68
CA ARG A 76 -10.41 -3.25 -10.21
C ARG A 76 -10.46 -2.98 -8.70
N ALA A 77 -9.77 -3.80 -7.91
CA ALA A 77 -9.71 -3.64 -6.45
C ALA A 77 -9.04 -2.32 -6.04
N ALA A 78 -8.02 -1.90 -6.79
CA ALA A 78 -7.33 -0.64 -6.58
C ALA A 78 -8.03 0.55 -7.25
N THR A 79 -9.24 0.42 -7.82
CA THR A 79 -9.97 1.50 -8.51
C THR A 79 -9.14 2.26 -9.56
N TRP A 80 -8.21 1.57 -10.25
CA TRP A 80 -7.49 2.14 -11.39
C TRP A 80 -8.22 1.84 -12.69
N SER A 81 -8.54 2.89 -13.43
CA SER A 81 -9.17 2.78 -14.75
C SER A 81 -8.23 2.18 -15.80
N GLN A 82 -6.90 2.30 -15.61
CA GLN A 82 -5.91 1.82 -16.56
C GLN A 82 -4.80 1.00 -15.88
N PRO A 83 -4.42 -0.16 -16.46
CA PRO A 83 -3.29 -0.96 -15.98
C PRO A 83 -1.94 -0.22 -16.01
N SER A 84 -1.82 0.81 -16.86
CA SER A 84 -0.62 1.64 -16.97
C SER A 84 -0.26 2.33 -15.65
N THR A 85 -1.25 2.70 -14.83
CA THR A 85 -1.04 3.27 -13.48
C THR A 85 -0.39 2.26 -12.54
N PHE A 86 -0.83 0.99 -12.59
CA PHE A 86 -0.20 -0.09 -11.84
C PHE A 86 1.27 -0.26 -12.25
N VAL A 87 1.50 -0.42 -13.55
CA VAL A 87 2.84 -0.72 -14.09
C VAL A 87 3.84 0.38 -13.75
N LYS A 88 3.45 1.66 -13.84
CA LYS A 88 4.34 2.80 -13.58
C LYS A 88 4.73 2.98 -12.12
N HIS A 89 3.81 2.72 -11.20
CA HIS A 89 3.96 3.16 -9.80
C HIS A 89 4.02 2.02 -8.78
N TYR A 90 3.62 0.80 -9.17
CA TYR A 90 3.36 -0.30 -8.24
C TYR A 90 3.83 -1.67 -8.75
N ARG A 91 4.35 -1.77 -9.98
CA ARG A 91 5.13 -2.94 -10.39
C ARG A 91 6.52 -2.85 -9.76
N LEU A 92 6.59 -3.08 -8.45
CA LEU A 92 7.86 -3.25 -7.75
C LEU A 92 8.54 -4.47 -8.35
N ASP A 93 9.55 -4.24 -9.20
CA ASP A 93 10.39 -5.32 -9.72
C ASP A 93 11.33 -5.79 -8.61
N THR A 94 10.78 -6.57 -7.67
CA THR A 94 11.54 -7.21 -6.60
C THR A 94 12.47 -8.29 -7.16
N ARG A 95 12.24 -8.75 -8.40
CA ARG A 95 13.11 -9.68 -9.13
C ARG A 95 14.36 -9.00 -9.69
N ALA A 96 14.26 -7.76 -10.18
CA ALA A 96 15.41 -7.00 -10.68
C ALA A 96 16.44 -6.59 -9.60
N LYS A 97 16.11 -6.73 -8.30
CA LYS A 97 17.04 -6.46 -7.20
C LYS A 97 17.97 -7.64 -6.85
N ALA A 98 17.65 -8.85 -7.31
CA ALA A 98 18.57 -9.98 -7.23
C ALA A 98 19.46 -9.98 -8.48
N SER A 99 20.77 -10.11 -8.32
CA SER A 99 21.76 -10.06 -9.41
C SER A 99 21.31 -10.91 -10.61
N THR A 100 20.94 -10.25 -11.70
CA THR A 100 20.43 -10.86 -12.93
C THR A 100 21.53 -11.54 -13.77
N SER A 101 22.68 -11.87 -13.19
CA SER A 101 23.78 -12.54 -13.92
C SER A 101 23.36 -13.94 -14.39
N PHE A 102 22.62 -14.67 -13.56
CA PHE A 102 22.08 -15.99 -13.89
C PHE A 102 21.04 -15.94 -15.03
N GLY A 103 20.09 -15.00 -14.96
CA GLY A 103 19.07 -14.82 -16.00
C GLY A 103 19.67 -14.45 -17.36
N ARG A 104 20.76 -13.67 -17.38
CA ARG A 104 21.50 -13.35 -18.61
C ARG A 104 22.21 -14.56 -19.21
N ALA A 105 22.84 -15.40 -18.40
CA ALA A 105 23.59 -16.56 -18.89
C ALA A 105 22.67 -17.63 -19.53
N VAL A 106 21.49 -17.86 -18.95
CA VAL A 106 20.51 -18.82 -19.48
C VAL A 106 19.88 -18.32 -20.78
N LEU A 107 19.50 -17.04 -20.84
CA LEU A 107 18.95 -16.45 -22.06
C LEU A 107 19.97 -16.43 -23.21
N SER A 108 21.27 -16.28 -22.90
CA SER A 108 22.34 -16.35 -23.92
C SER A 108 22.63 -17.77 -24.42
N GLN A 109 22.14 -18.82 -23.75
CA GLN A 109 22.24 -20.20 -24.27
C GLN A 109 20.97 -20.67 -24.99
N ALA A 110 19.82 -20.04 -24.72
CA ALA A 110 18.53 -20.43 -25.28
C ALA A 110 18.12 -19.66 -26.55
N LEU A 111 18.92 -18.67 -26.97
CA LEU A 111 18.81 -18.06 -28.29
C LEU A 111 19.68 -18.86 -29.28
N PRO A 112 19.11 -19.45 -30.34
CA PRO A 112 19.88 -19.93 -31.49
C PRO A 112 20.51 -18.76 -32.26
#